data_AF-A0A0R3PAI9-F1
#
_entry.id   AF-A0A0R3PAI9-F1
#
_cell.length_a   1.000
_cell.length_b   1.000
_cell.length_c   1.000
_cell.angle_alpha   90.00
_cell.angle_beta   90.00
_cell.angle_gamma   90.00
#
_symmetry.space_group_name_H-M   'P 1'
#
loop_
_entity.id
_entity.type
_entity.pdbx_description
1 polymer ?
#
loop_
_entity_poly.entity_id
_entity_poly.type
_entity_poly.pdbx_seq_one_letter_code
_entity_poly.pdbx_strand_id
1 'polypeptide(L)'
;MANLKTLRIVGGIGLTEALVLNSSRLSLMMFDLGFEVSQSTIDDHLLKIATSGATFQHLSYTGFIGLDPTSDIVFLDQCQVNSLRLTMMRGPYIPPQPDYMIGKVRHIDHLELGEVVDKPNIFNSLITYENVFKKVFPNVNDIHYFQHW
;
A
#
# COMPACT_ATOMS: atom_id res chain seq x y z
N MET A 1 -22.26 2.75 12.79
CA MET A 1 -20.81 2.89 12.50
C MET A 1 -20.26 1.49 12.31
N ALA A 2 -19.99 1.09 11.07
CA ALA A 2 -19.72 -0.31 10.73
C ALA A 2 -18.30 -0.73 11.12
N ASN A 3 -18.12 -1.21 12.35
CA ASN A 3 -17.07 -2.17 12.66
C ASN A 3 -17.53 -3.53 12.11
N LEU A 4 -17.14 -3.84 10.87
CA LEU A 4 -17.22 -5.19 10.29
C LEU A 4 -16.49 -6.15 11.25
N LYS A 5 -17.23 -6.90 12.08
CA LYS A 5 -16.69 -7.94 12.99
C LYS A 5 -15.96 -9.10 12.26
N THR A 6 -15.68 -8.95 10.97
CA THR A 6 -15.33 -10.01 10.01
C THR A 6 -14.53 -9.45 8.82
N LEU A 7 -13.35 -8.86 9.03
CA LEU A 7 -12.40 -8.81 7.92
C LEU A 7 -11.46 -10.01 8.04
N ARG A 8 -11.77 -11.02 7.24
CA ARG A 8 -10.96 -12.21 7.00
C ARG A 8 -11.08 -12.49 5.50
N ILE A 9 -10.03 -12.19 4.73
CA ILE A 9 -9.85 -12.76 3.40
C ILE A 9 -8.73 -13.78 3.52
N VAL A 10 -9.12 -15.06 3.45
CA VAL A 10 -8.25 -16.23 3.30
C VAL A 10 -8.60 -16.82 1.93
N GLY A 11 -7.82 -16.47 0.91
CA GLY A 11 -7.81 -17.15 -0.38
C GLY A 11 -6.66 -18.13 -0.38
N GLY A 12 -6.96 -19.43 -0.30
CA GLY A 12 -5.93 -20.47 -0.31
C GLY A 12 -5.06 -20.36 -1.55
N ILE A 13 -3.74 -20.42 -1.32
CA ILE A 13 -2.65 -20.40 -2.31
C ILE A 13 -2.55 -19.07 -3.08
N GLY A 14 -1.83 -18.11 -2.50
CA GLY A 14 -1.28 -16.95 -3.22
C GLY A 14 -2.16 -15.71 -3.36
N LEU A 15 -3.11 -15.45 -2.45
CA LEU A 15 -3.98 -14.27 -2.52
C LEU A 15 -3.98 -13.47 -1.22
N THR A 16 -3.99 -12.14 -1.39
CA THR A 16 -4.09 -11.07 -0.39
C THR A 16 -4.58 -11.52 0.98
N GLU A 17 -3.66 -11.70 1.93
CA GLU A 17 -4.05 -11.87 3.33
C GLU A 17 -4.36 -10.50 3.91
N ALA A 18 -5.65 -10.18 4.03
CA ALA A 18 -6.14 -9.03 4.77
C ALA A 18 -6.35 -9.44 6.22
N LEU A 19 -5.35 -9.20 7.08
CA LEU A 19 -5.44 -9.44 8.50
C LEU A 19 -5.79 -8.12 9.21
N VAL A 20 -7.04 -8.00 9.67
CA VAL A 20 -7.44 -6.89 10.54
C VAL A 20 -7.00 -7.21 11.97
N LEU A 21 -5.87 -6.62 12.36
CA LEU A 21 -5.40 -6.59 13.73
C LEU A 21 -5.90 -5.28 14.37
N ASN A 22 -7.09 -5.34 14.95
CA ASN A 22 -7.73 -4.24 15.68
C ASN A 22 -8.32 -3.15 14.78
N SER A 23 -9.45 -2.55 15.19
CA SER A 23 -10.33 -1.69 14.35
C SER A 23 -9.68 -0.46 13.68
N SER A 24 -8.42 -0.16 13.95
CA SER A 24 -7.67 0.96 13.37
C SER A 24 -6.58 0.55 12.38
N ARG A 25 -6.27 -0.75 12.20
CA ARG A 25 -5.14 -1.20 11.37
C ARG A 25 -5.55 -2.29 10.38
N LEU A 26 -5.13 -2.13 9.14
CA LEU A 26 -5.24 -3.15 8.09
C LEU A 26 -3.84 -3.54 7.63
N SER A 27 -3.55 -4.84 7.66
CA SER A 27 -2.34 -5.40 7.02
C SER A 27 -2.76 -6.19 5.79
N LEU A 28 -2.19 -5.84 4.64
CA LEU A 28 -2.34 -6.55 3.37
C LEU A 28 -1.00 -7.17 3.00
N MET A 29 -0.98 -8.49 2.85
CA MET A 29 0.19 -9.20 2.33
C MET A 29 -0.15 -9.84 0.97
N MET A 30 0.55 -9.40 -0.06
CA MET A 30 0.46 -9.90 -1.42
C MET A 30 1.55 -10.95 -1.63
N PHE A 31 1.16 -12.22 -1.52
CA PHE A 31 2.02 -13.36 -1.84
C PHE A 31 2.05 -13.59 -3.36
N ASP A 32 2.71 -12.70 -4.10
CA ASP A 32 3.02 -12.92 -5.52
C ASP A 32 4.19 -13.92 -5.67
N LEU A 33 4.04 -15.13 -5.10
CA LEU A 33 5.01 -16.22 -5.15
C LEU A 33 5.09 -16.84 -6.57
N GLY A 34 5.32 -16.02 -7.60
CA GLY A 34 5.50 -16.47 -8.97
C GLY A 34 4.26 -17.04 -9.66
N PHE A 35 3.07 -16.87 -9.06
CA PHE A 35 1.80 -17.15 -9.71
C PHE A 35 1.20 -15.84 -10.21
N GLU A 36 0.69 -15.85 -11.44
CA GLU A 36 0.04 -14.73 -12.13
C GLU A 36 -1.24 -14.28 -11.42
N VAL A 37 -1.15 -13.68 -10.24
CA VAL A 37 -2.25 -12.86 -9.74
C VAL A 37 -2.25 -11.62 -10.61
N SER A 38 -3.26 -11.49 -11.48
CA SER A 38 -3.35 -10.32 -12.33
C SER A 38 -3.61 -9.09 -11.47
N GLN A 39 -2.96 -7.97 -11.82
CA GLN A 39 -3.17 -6.67 -11.16
C GLN A 39 -4.67 -6.35 -11.01
N SER A 40 -5.48 -6.71 -12.01
CA SER A 40 -6.94 -6.54 -11.97
C SER A 40 -7.63 -7.22 -10.77
N THR A 41 -7.15 -8.40 -10.34
CA THR A 41 -7.70 -9.10 -9.18
C THR A 41 -7.37 -8.36 -7.88
N ILE A 42 -6.18 -7.76 -7.80
CA ILE A 42 -5.75 -6.93 -6.68
C ILE A 42 -6.66 -5.69 -6.60
N ASP A 43 -6.82 -5.00 -7.73
CA ASP A 43 -7.64 -3.80 -7.83
C ASP A 43 -9.11 -4.10 -7.45
N ASP A 44 -9.66 -5.24 -7.89
CA ASP A 44 -11.00 -5.70 -7.53
C ASP A 44 -11.16 -5.92 -6.01
N HIS A 45 -10.14 -6.47 -5.35
CA HIS A 45 -10.16 -6.66 -3.90
C HIS A 45 -10.08 -5.34 -3.14
N LEU A 46 -9.18 -4.43 -3.55
CA LEU A 46 -9.07 -3.10 -2.96
C LEU A 46 -10.37 -2.30 -3.12
N LEU A 47 -11.01 -2.38 -4.29
CA LEU A 47 -12.30 -1.73 -4.56
C LEU A 47 -13.42 -2.30 -3.67
N LYS A 48 -13.48 -3.62 -3.46
CA LYS A 48 -14.44 -4.24 -2.52
C LYS A 48 -14.26 -3.75 -1.09
N ILE A 49 -13.01 -3.58 -0.64
CA ILE A 49 -12.75 -3.04 0.70
C ILE A 49 -13.18 -1.57 0.76
N ALA A 50 -12.79 -0.77 -0.23
CA ALA A 50 -13.13 0.65 -0.31
C ALA A 50 -14.65 0.89 -0.27
N THR A 51 -15.40 0.09 -1.02
CA THR A 51 -16.88 0.15 -1.10
C THR A 51 -17.60 -0.46 0.11
N SER A 52 -16.90 -1.17 0.99
CA SER A 52 -17.51 -1.78 2.19
C SER A 52 -17.85 -0.79 3.30
N GLY A 53 -17.32 0.44 3.21
CA GLY A 53 -17.43 1.45 4.27
C GLY A 53 -16.51 1.18 5.48
N ALA A 54 -15.59 0.21 5.37
CA ALA A 54 -14.56 -0.01 6.37
C ALA A 54 -13.56 1.15 6.35
N THR A 55 -13.14 1.56 7.55
CA THR A 55 -12.14 2.62 7.74
C THR A 55 -11.00 2.10 8.58
N PHE A 56 -9.78 2.55 8.28
CA PHE A 56 -8.57 2.16 8.98
C PHE A 56 -7.68 3.39 9.08
N GLN A 57 -7.07 3.63 10.25
CA GLN A 57 -6.10 4.70 10.40
C GLN A 57 -4.79 4.31 9.72
N HIS A 58 -4.35 3.07 9.94
CA HIS A 58 -3.06 2.58 9.46
C HIS A 58 -3.21 1.43 8.47
N LEU A 59 -2.55 1.55 7.32
CA LEU A 59 -2.41 0.50 6.34
C LEU A 59 -0.95 0.03 6.26
N SER A 60 -0.72 -1.27 6.40
CA SER A 60 0.55 -1.92 6.10
C SER A 60 0.37 -2.79 4.86
N TYR A 61 1.02 -2.44 3.76
CA TYR A 61 1.03 -3.24 2.53
C TYR A 61 2.40 -3.88 2.34
N THR A 62 2.43 -5.18 2.09
CA THR A 62 3.64 -5.93 1.76
C THR A 62 3.43 -6.66 0.44
N GLY A 63 4.32 -6.47 -0.53
CA GLY A 63 4.21 -7.13 -1.84
C GLY A 63 5.53 -7.27 -2.58
N PHE A 64 5.56 -8.12 -3.61
CA PHE A 64 6.73 -8.28 -4.47
C PHE A 64 6.95 -7.02 -5.33
N ILE A 65 5.86 -6.52 -5.93
CA ILE A 65 5.82 -5.24 -6.64
C ILE A 65 5.23 -4.18 -5.69
N GLY A 66 5.85 -3.00 -5.70
CA GLY A 66 5.35 -1.86 -4.94
C GLY A 66 3.95 -1.44 -5.34
N LEU A 67 3.17 -1.00 -4.35
CA LEU A 67 1.88 -0.35 -4.57
C LEU A 67 2.08 0.94 -5.37
N ASP A 68 1.37 1.11 -6.49
CA ASP A 68 1.42 2.32 -7.29
C ASP A 68 0.56 3.40 -6.62
N PRO A 69 1.18 4.41 -6.00
CA PRO A 69 0.42 5.42 -5.27
C PRO A 69 -0.47 6.26 -6.19
N THR A 70 -0.30 6.21 -7.52
CA THR A 70 -1.11 6.95 -8.49
C THR A 70 -2.41 6.23 -8.88
N SER A 71 -2.46 4.90 -8.77
CA SER A 71 -3.62 4.07 -9.13
C SER A 71 -4.54 3.82 -7.93
N ASP A 72 -3.96 3.57 -6.76
CA ASP A 72 -4.69 3.07 -5.58
C ASP A 72 -5.29 4.17 -4.68
N ILE A 73 -5.36 5.39 -5.19
CA ILE A 73 -5.85 6.60 -4.50
C ILE A 73 -7.27 6.44 -3.98
N VAL A 74 -8.15 5.78 -4.74
CA VAL A 74 -9.57 5.63 -4.40
C VAL A 74 -9.74 4.80 -3.12
N PHE A 75 -8.96 3.74 -2.98
CA PHE A 75 -9.01 2.88 -1.80
C PHE A 75 -8.49 3.60 -0.56
N LEU A 76 -7.33 4.26 -0.66
CA LEU A 76 -6.72 4.98 0.47
C LEU A 76 -7.62 6.11 0.99
N ASP A 77 -8.24 6.86 0.08
CA ASP A 77 -9.12 7.97 0.42
C ASP A 77 -10.45 7.50 1.03
N GLN A 78 -11.11 6.50 0.42
CA GLN A 78 -12.39 5.97 0.93
C GLN A 78 -12.26 5.29 2.29
N CYS A 79 -11.14 4.59 2.53
CA CYS A 79 -10.87 3.95 3.81
C CYS A 79 -10.34 4.91 4.89
N GLN A 80 -10.19 6.21 4.59
CA GLN A 80 -9.70 7.24 5.52
C GLN A 80 -8.34 6.90 6.15
N VAL A 81 -7.44 6.32 5.35
CA VAL A 81 -6.09 5.97 5.79
C VAL A 81 -5.30 7.26 6.04
N ASN A 82 -4.66 7.35 7.20
CA ASN A 82 -3.78 8.46 7.55
C ASN A 82 -2.29 8.07 7.61
N SER A 83 -2.02 6.79 7.84
CA SER A 83 -0.67 6.27 8.01
C SER A 83 -0.46 5.07 7.10
N LEU A 84 0.59 5.12 6.29
CA LEU A 84 0.89 4.11 5.28
C LEU A 84 2.29 3.53 5.49
N ARG A 85 2.39 2.21 5.58
CA ARG A 85 3.65 1.47 5.51
C ARG A 85 3.63 0.59 4.27
N LEU A 86 4.61 0.76 3.39
CA LEU A 86 4.77 -0.06 2.19
C LEU A 86 6.08 -0.84 2.30
N THR A 87 6.01 -2.16 2.24
CA THR A 87 7.18 -3.06 2.23
C THR A 87 7.26 -3.75 0.88
N MET A 88 8.36 -3.55 0.14
CA MET A 88 8.45 -3.92 -1.27
C MET A 88 9.78 -4.62 -1.58
N MET A 89 9.75 -5.67 -2.42
CA MET A 89 10.97 -6.25 -2.99
C MET A 89 11.48 -5.47 -4.20
N ARG A 90 10.59 -4.82 -4.95
CA ARG A 90 10.90 -3.92 -6.06
C ARG A 90 10.04 -2.67 -5.95
N GLY A 91 10.59 -1.52 -6.36
CA GLY A 91 9.83 -0.28 -6.44
C GLY A 91 8.61 -0.39 -7.38
N PRO A 92 7.62 0.50 -7.23
CA PRO A 92 6.42 0.46 -8.06
C PRO A 92 6.74 0.73 -9.53
N TYR A 93 5.96 0.14 -10.43
CA TYR A 93 5.96 0.53 -11.83
C TYR A 93 5.14 1.81 -11.98
N ILE A 94 5.78 2.89 -12.44
CA ILE A 94 5.11 4.16 -12.67
C ILE A 94 5.06 4.41 -14.18
N PRO A 95 3.87 4.45 -14.81
CA PRO A 95 3.78 4.68 -16.23
C PRO A 95 4.35 6.07 -16.61
N PRO A 96 4.97 6.23 -17.80
CA PRO A 96 5.66 7.47 -18.19
C PRO A 96 4.77 8.72 -18.35
N GLN A 97 3.45 8.61 -18.21
CA GLN A 97 2.51 9.73 -18.31
C GLN A 97 2.04 10.18 -16.90
N PRO A 98 2.53 11.31 -16.39
CA PRO A 98 2.40 11.67 -14.98
C PRO A 98 1.20 12.59 -14.64
N ASP A 99 0.33 12.88 -15.60
CA ASP A 99 -0.79 13.82 -15.39
C ASP A 99 -1.98 13.21 -14.64
N TYR A 100 -1.93 11.90 -14.34
CA TYR A 100 -2.96 11.25 -13.56
C TYR A 100 -2.65 11.36 -12.06
N MET A 101 -3.38 12.28 -11.41
CA MET A 101 -3.70 12.28 -9.97
C MET A 101 -2.59 12.68 -8.97
N ILE A 102 -1.92 13.80 -9.22
CA ILE A 102 -1.05 14.46 -8.22
C ILE A 102 -1.92 15.09 -7.10
N GLY A 103 -1.57 14.85 -5.83
CA GLY A 103 -2.08 15.60 -4.67
C GLY A 103 -3.48 15.25 -4.14
N LYS A 104 -4.00 14.05 -4.45
CA LYS A 104 -5.39 13.69 -4.11
C LYS A 104 -5.57 13.16 -2.68
N VAL A 105 -4.66 12.32 -2.17
CA VAL A 105 -4.84 11.72 -0.84
C VAL A 105 -4.24 12.63 0.23
N ARG A 106 -5.06 13.55 0.74
CA ARG A 106 -4.65 14.53 1.75
C ARG A 106 -4.67 13.97 3.17
N HIS A 107 -5.36 12.86 3.39
CA HIS A 107 -5.48 12.29 4.72
C HIS A 107 -4.21 11.59 5.20
N ILE A 108 -3.33 11.19 4.26
CA ILE A 108 -2.05 10.56 4.60
C ILE A 108 -1.03 11.63 4.98
N ASP A 109 -0.55 11.55 6.22
CA ASP A 109 0.48 12.41 6.80
C ASP A 109 1.74 11.64 7.24
N HIS A 110 1.66 10.31 7.32
CA HIS A 110 2.77 9.43 7.69
C HIS A 110 3.00 8.35 6.63
N LEU A 111 4.24 8.28 6.10
CA LEU A 111 4.64 7.29 5.10
C LEU A 111 5.95 6.60 5.49
N GLU A 112 5.94 5.27 5.44
CA GLU A 112 7.12 4.44 5.60
C GLU A 112 7.36 3.59 4.36
N LEU A 113 8.59 3.59 3.83
CA LEU A 113 9.02 2.80 2.68
C LEU A 113 10.08 1.78 3.10
N GLY A 114 9.67 0.52 3.13
CA GLY A 114 10.48 -0.65 3.44
C GLY A 114 10.97 -1.35 2.20
N GLU A 115 12.28 -1.54 2.09
CA GLU A 115 12.87 -2.37 1.03
C GLU A 115 13.24 -3.74 1.59
N VAL A 116 12.79 -4.80 0.93
CA VAL A 116 13.20 -6.18 1.23
C VAL A 116 14.48 -6.47 0.45
N VAL A 117 15.55 -6.81 1.17
CA VAL A 117 16.89 -6.99 0.60
C VAL A 117 17.52 -8.29 1.12
N ASP A 118 18.30 -8.97 0.29
CA ASP A 118 19.03 -10.18 0.72
C ASP A 118 20.11 -9.87 1.77
N LYS A 119 20.58 -8.61 1.80
CA LYS A 119 21.54 -8.08 2.77
C LYS A 119 21.33 -6.58 2.93
N PRO A 120 21.59 -6.00 4.11
CA PRO A 120 21.47 -4.56 4.33
C PRO A 120 22.33 -3.77 3.33
N ASN A 121 21.72 -2.78 2.66
CA ASN A 121 22.44 -1.86 1.80
C ASN A 121 22.68 -0.54 2.55
N ILE A 122 23.69 0.21 2.12
CA ILE A 122 23.97 1.55 2.69
C ILE A 122 22.79 2.50 2.44
N PHE A 123 22.09 2.31 1.31
CA PHE A 123 20.96 3.13 0.89
C PHE A 123 19.75 2.25 0.60
N ASN A 124 18.56 2.76 0.92
CA ASN A 124 17.30 2.18 0.50
C ASN A 124 17.00 2.62 -0.94
N SER A 125 16.86 1.69 -1.88
CA SER A 125 16.67 2.02 -3.30
C SER A 125 15.35 2.75 -3.59
N LEU A 126 14.36 2.62 -2.70
CA LEU A 126 13.05 3.25 -2.82
C LEU A 126 13.11 4.78 -2.67
N ILE A 127 14.23 5.34 -2.21
CA ILE A 127 14.44 6.80 -2.18
C ILE A 127 14.30 7.44 -3.57
N THR A 128 14.58 6.68 -4.63
CA THR A 128 14.39 7.12 -6.02
C THR A 128 12.95 7.51 -6.36
N TYR A 129 11.98 7.01 -5.59
CA TYR A 129 10.56 7.27 -5.76
C TYR A 129 10.03 8.41 -4.86
N GLU A 130 10.87 9.02 -4.02
CA GLU A 130 10.46 10.06 -3.05
C GLU A 130 9.63 11.17 -3.69
N ASN A 131 10.10 11.69 -4.82
CA ASN A 131 9.43 12.78 -5.54
C ASN A 131 8.01 12.40 -6.01
N VAL A 132 7.76 11.12 -6.31
CA VAL A 132 6.44 10.64 -6.71
C VAL A 132 5.55 10.53 -5.48
N PHE A 133 6.04 9.90 -4.42
CA PHE A 133 5.29 9.77 -3.17
C PHE A 133 4.90 11.12 -2.58
N LYS A 134 5.82 12.10 -2.54
CA LYS A 134 5.51 13.46 -2.06
C LYS A 134 4.54 14.22 -2.96
N LYS A 135 4.48 13.90 -4.26
CA LYS A 135 3.48 14.45 -5.18
C LYS A 135 2.09 13.86 -4.92
N VAL A 136 1.98 12.57 -4.65
CA VAL A 136 0.70 11.92 -4.37
C VAL A 136 0.18 12.26 -2.97
N PHE A 137 1.07 12.29 -1.98
CA PHE A 137 0.78 12.51 -0.56
C PHE A 137 1.36 13.87 -0.10
N PRO A 138 0.68 14.99 -0.39
CA PRO A 138 1.24 16.32 -0.21
C PRO A 138 1.44 16.72 1.26
N ASN A 139 0.84 16.00 2.20
CA ASN A 139 0.95 16.25 3.64
C ASN A 139 2.05 15.42 4.32
N VAL A 140 2.73 14.55 3.58
CA VAL A 140 3.89 13.79 4.07
C VAL A 140 5.13 14.67 4.00
N ASN A 141 5.60 15.16 5.14
CA ASN A 141 6.79 16.00 5.22
C ASN A 141 8.08 15.17 5.03
N ASP A 142 8.18 14.08 5.78
CA ASP A 142 9.32 13.17 5.78
C ASP A 142 8.86 11.73 5.52
N ILE A 143 9.64 11.00 4.71
CA ILE A 143 9.41 9.58 4.46
C ILE A 143 10.40 8.78 5.31
N HIS A 144 9.88 7.86 6.11
CA HIS A 144 10.72 6.97 6.90
C HIS A 144 11.12 5.75 6.07
N TYR A 145 12.42 5.61 5.79
CA TYR A 145 12.97 4.47 5.07
C TYR A 145 13.47 3.40 6.03
N PHE A 146 13.16 2.13 5.74
CA PHE A 146 13.70 1.00 6.48
C PHE A 146 14.05 -0.17 5.54
N GLN A 147 14.84 -1.12 6.02
CA GLN A 147 15.16 -2.34 5.28
C GLN A 147 14.77 -3.57 6.08
N HIS A 148 14.30 -4.60 5.38
CA HIS A 148 14.01 -5.91 5.93
C HIS A 148 14.96 -6.93 5.29
N TRP A 149 15.64 -7.75 6.11
CA TRP A 149 16.65 -8.73 5.69
C TRP A 149 16.42 -10.08 6.38
#